data_AF-I4A1G9-F1
#
_entry.id   AF-I4A1G9-F1
#
_cell.length_a   1.000
_cell.length_b   1.000
_cell.length_c   1.000
_cell.angle_alpha   90.00
_cell.angle_beta   90.00
_cell.angle_gamma   90.00
#
_symmetry.space_group_name_H-M   'P 1'
#
loop_
_entity.id
_entity.type
_entity.pdbx_description
1 polymer ?
#
loop_
_entity_poly.entity_id
_entity_poly.type
_entity_poly.pdbx_seq_one_letter_code
_entity_poly.pdbx_strand_id
1 'polypeptide(L)'
;MKIGLKIIIALIIALFLHFLWSQSVGILPEKWFEFQFFWILLFVPFQVGLMIVLNKKSDFVGFYFMGALLAVIIFAKIMIEYFFNLSEFTTLQRNILISSFFLYLLASVFFVSRELNGEKFNARFNP
;
A
#
# COMPACT_ATOMS: atom_id res chain seq x y z
N MET A 1 17.53 6.32 15.94
CA MET A 1 16.86 5.32 15.07
C MET A 1 16.63 5.90 13.68
N LYS A 2 17.04 5.21 12.60
CA LYS A 2 16.85 5.69 11.20
C LYS A 2 15.36 5.88 10.89
N ILE A 3 15.01 6.91 10.12
CA ILE A 3 13.59 7.25 9.84
C ILE A 3 12.82 6.11 9.16
N GLY A 4 13.48 5.33 8.29
CA GLY A 4 12.86 4.14 7.69
C GLY A 4 12.45 3.09 8.71
N LEU A 5 13.26 2.86 9.75
CA LEU A 5 12.91 1.91 10.80
C LEU A 5 11.72 2.38 11.63
N LYS A 6 11.57 3.70 11.87
CA LYS A 6 10.38 4.27 12.53
C LYS A 6 9.09 3.93 11.78
N ILE A 7 9.15 3.90 10.46
CA ILE A 7 7.98 3.69 9.60
C ILE A 7 7.62 2.22 9.49
N ILE A 8 8.62 1.34 9.46
CA ILE A 8 8.38 -0.11 9.57
C ILE A 8 7.69 -0.40 10.91
N ILE A 9 8.19 0.17 12.02
CA ILE A 9 7.58 0.00 13.34
C ILE A 9 6.15 0.59 13.36
N ALA A 10 5.94 1.79 12.81
CA ALA A 10 4.62 2.40 12.74
C ALA A 10 3.63 1.55 11.92
N LEU A 11 4.07 0.97 10.80
CA LEU A 11 3.27 0.07 9.98
C LEU A 11 2.91 -1.21 10.76
N ILE A 12 3.85 -1.81 11.48
CA ILE A 12 3.60 -3.00 12.31
C ILE A 12 2.57 -2.67 13.40
N ILE A 13 2.72 -1.54 14.09
CA ILE A 13 1.77 -1.10 15.13
C ILE A 13 0.38 -0.85 14.51
N ALA A 14 0.31 -0.16 13.37
CA ALA A 14 -0.95 0.11 12.69
C ALA A 14 -1.63 -1.19 12.23
N LEU A 15 -0.88 -2.16 11.70
CA LEU A 15 -1.40 -3.48 11.32
C LEU A 15 -1.88 -4.28 12.52
N PHE A 16 -1.19 -4.18 13.66
CA PHE A 16 -1.63 -4.82 14.90
C PHE A 16 -2.94 -4.21 15.42
N LEU A 17 -3.05 -2.89 15.44
CA LEU A 17 -4.30 -2.21 15.80
C LEU A 17 -5.43 -2.56 14.82
N HIS A 18 -5.12 -2.63 13.53
CA HIS A 18 -6.06 -3.06 12.49
C HIS A 18 -6.51 -4.52 12.68
N PHE A 19 -5.61 -5.41 13.09
CA PHE A 19 -5.95 -6.78 13.47
C PHE A 19 -6.89 -6.80 14.68
N LEU A 20 -6.58 -6.08 15.75
CA LEU A 20 -7.49 -6.01 16.92
C LEU A 20 -8.87 -5.47 16.54
N TRP A 21 -8.92 -4.45 15.68
CA TRP A 21 -10.17 -3.92 15.18
C TRP A 21 -10.95 -4.95 14.34
N SER A 22 -10.26 -5.72 13.49
CA SER A 22 -10.90 -6.77 12.70
C SER A 22 -11.50 -7.87 13.59
N GLN A 23 -10.80 -8.26 14.66
CA GLN A 23 -11.30 -9.24 15.62
C GLN A 23 -12.55 -8.74 16.35
N SER A 24 -12.61 -7.44 16.67
CA SER A 24 -13.78 -6.84 17.35
C SER A 24 -15.08 -6.89 16.54
N VAL A 25 -15.00 -7.08 15.23
CA VAL A 25 -16.15 -7.21 14.32
C VAL A 25 -16.36 -8.64 13.80
N GLY A 26 -15.71 -9.63 14.43
CA GLY A 26 -15.88 -11.05 14.12
C GLY A 26 -15.24 -11.52 12.82
N ILE A 27 -14.19 -10.83 12.33
CA ILE A 27 -13.40 -11.32 11.20
C ILE A 27 -12.44 -12.40 11.72
N LEU A 28 -12.52 -13.59 11.14
CA LEU A 28 -11.58 -14.68 11.45
C LEU A 28 -10.13 -14.28 11.12
N PRO A 29 -9.15 -14.62 11.99
CA PRO A 29 -7.74 -14.30 11.76
C PRO A 29 -7.23 -14.74 10.39
N GLU A 30 -7.63 -15.92 9.93
CA GLU A 30 -7.20 -16.50 8.65
C GLU A 30 -7.62 -15.60 7.49
N LYS A 31 -8.87 -15.10 7.51
CA LYS A 31 -9.38 -14.17 6.50
C LYS A 31 -8.66 -12.83 6.54
N TRP A 32 -8.34 -12.34 7.72
CA TRP A 32 -7.53 -11.14 7.86
C TRP A 32 -6.13 -11.32 7.25
N PHE A 33 -5.48 -12.46 7.52
CA PHE A 33 -4.16 -12.79 6.96
C PHE A 33 -4.20 -12.98 5.43
N GLU A 34 -5.23 -13.63 4.88
CA GLU A 34 -5.42 -13.75 3.43
C GLU A 34 -5.44 -12.36 2.76
N PHE A 35 -6.18 -11.41 3.34
CA PHE A 35 -6.20 -10.02 2.85
C PHE A 35 -4.84 -9.33 3.00
N GLN A 36 -4.15 -9.47 4.14
CA GLN A 36 -2.81 -8.86 4.29
C GLN A 36 -1.81 -9.42 3.29
N PHE A 37 -1.83 -10.73 3.07
CA PHE A 37 -0.97 -11.39 2.09
C PHE A 37 -1.27 -10.90 0.67
N PHE A 38 -2.56 -10.82 0.32
CA PHE A 38 -3.00 -10.25 -0.95
C PHE A 38 -2.49 -8.81 -1.13
N TRP A 39 -2.61 -7.96 -0.11
CA TRP A 39 -2.12 -6.59 -0.17
C TRP A 39 -0.61 -6.52 -0.39
N ILE A 40 0.18 -7.31 0.34
CA ILE A 40 1.64 -7.37 0.19
C ILE A 40 2.05 -7.79 -1.22
N LEU A 41 1.37 -8.79 -1.81
CA LEU A 41 1.63 -9.24 -3.17
C LEU A 41 1.33 -8.18 -4.22
N LEU A 42 0.28 -7.37 -4.01
CA LEU A 42 -0.07 -6.25 -4.88
C LEU A 42 0.93 -5.09 -4.74
N PHE A 43 1.49 -4.94 -3.55
CA PHE A 43 2.25 -3.79 -3.11
C PHE A 43 3.65 -3.70 -3.74
N VAL A 44 4.38 -4.81 -3.78
CA VAL A 44 5.76 -4.84 -4.29
C VAL A 44 5.82 -4.48 -5.78
N PRO A 45 5.01 -5.07 -6.67
CA PRO A 45 4.98 -4.68 -8.09
C PRO A 45 4.55 -3.23 -8.30
N PHE A 46 3.61 -2.75 -7.47
CA PHE A 46 3.17 -1.35 -7.53
C PHE A 46 4.31 -0.38 -7.21
N GLN A 47 5.06 -0.62 -6.13
CA GLN A 47 6.19 0.24 -5.76
C GLN A 47 7.23 0.32 -6.88
N VAL A 48 7.58 -0.82 -7.47
CA VAL A 48 8.56 -0.88 -8.57
C VAL A 48 8.02 -0.15 -9.81
N GLY A 49 6.79 -0.43 -10.23
CA GLY A 49 6.16 0.23 -11.38
C GLY A 49 6.03 1.74 -11.19
N LEU A 50 5.64 2.17 -9.98
CA LEU A 50 5.53 3.58 -9.64
C LEU A 50 6.89 4.27 -9.67
N MET A 51 7.95 3.67 -9.12
CA MET A 51 9.30 4.24 -9.20
C MET A 51 9.76 4.41 -10.65
N ILE A 52 9.52 3.43 -11.52
CA ILE A 52 9.87 3.53 -12.95
C ILE A 52 9.17 4.72 -13.62
N VAL A 53 7.89 4.93 -13.30
CA VAL A 53 7.11 6.02 -13.87
C VAL A 53 7.56 7.38 -13.31
N LEU A 54 7.79 7.49 -12.00
CA LEU A 54 8.16 8.75 -11.33
C LEU A 54 9.63 9.15 -11.56
N ASN A 55 10.51 8.20 -11.91
CA ASN A 55 11.90 8.49 -12.25
C ASN A 55 12.03 9.15 -13.64
N LYS A 56 11.00 9.06 -14.50
CA LYS A 56 10.97 9.88 -15.71
C LYS A 56 10.79 11.35 -15.31
N LYS A 57 11.83 12.16 -15.48
CA LYS A 57 11.79 13.63 -15.31
C LYS A 57 10.72 14.21 -16.24
N SER A 58 9.52 14.38 -15.73
CA SER A 58 8.40 14.96 -16.46
C SER A 58 7.69 15.94 -15.56
N ASP A 59 7.30 17.09 -16.11
CA ASP A 59 6.47 18.08 -15.39
C ASP A 59 5.09 17.52 -14.99
N PHE A 60 4.75 16.31 -15.47
CA PHE A 60 3.49 15.61 -15.22
C PHE A 60 3.58 14.50 -14.15
N VAL A 61 4.63 14.47 -13.31
CA VAL A 61 4.80 13.45 -12.25
C VAL A 61 3.54 13.28 -11.38
N GLY A 62 2.84 14.37 -11.03
CA GLY A 62 1.59 14.30 -10.26
C GLY A 62 0.43 13.63 -11.02
N PHE A 63 0.32 13.88 -12.32
CA PHE A 63 -0.69 13.25 -13.18
C PHE A 63 -0.42 11.75 -13.35
N TYR A 64 0.83 11.36 -13.58
CA TYR A 64 1.21 9.95 -13.66
C TYR A 64 1.02 9.21 -12.33
N PHE A 65 1.31 9.88 -11.20
CA PHE A 65 1.02 9.34 -9.87
C PHE A 65 -0.48 9.09 -9.67
N MET A 66 -1.34 10.07 -10.02
CA MET A 66 -2.80 9.90 -9.95
C MET A 66 -3.29 8.77 -10.87
N GLY A 67 -2.77 8.67 -12.09
CA GLY A 67 -3.11 7.60 -13.02
C GLY A 67 -2.70 6.22 -12.51
N ALA A 68 -1.48 6.09 -11.97
CA ALA A 68 -0.99 4.84 -11.38
C ALA A 68 -1.82 4.46 -10.13
N LEU A 69 -2.15 5.42 -9.28
CA LEU A 69 -3.00 5.20 -8.11
C LEU A 69 -4.41 4.73 -8.51
N LEU A 70 -5.02 5.34 -9.52
CA LEU A 70 -6.33 4.94 -10.05
C LEU A 70 -6.28 3.51 -10.61
N ALA A 71 -5.25 3.17 -11.40
CA ALA A 71 -5.07 1.83 -11.93
C ALA A 71 -4.96 0.78 -10.81
N VAL A 72 -4.28 1.10 -9.72
CA VAL A 72 -4.16 0.22 -8.55
C VAL A 72 -5.46 0.05 -7.80
N ILE A 73 -6.23 1.12 -7.63
CA ILE A 73 -7.56 1.04 -6.99
C ILE A 73 -8.49 0.14 -7.82
N ILE A 74 -8.49 0.31 -9.15
CA ILE A 74 -9.31 -0.51 -10.06
C ILE A 74 -8.84 -1.97 -10.02
N PHE A 75 -7.54 -2.21 -10.11
CA PHE A 75 -6.97 -3.55 -10.09
C PHE A 75 -7.21 -4.25 -8.75
N ALA A 76 -7.01 -3.54 -7.63
CA ALA A 76 -7.34 -4.03 -6.29
C ALA A 76 -8.82 -4.41 -6.19
N LYS A 77 -9.73 -3.58 -6.70
CA LYS A 77 -11.17 -3.88 -6.72
C LYS A 77 -11.47 -5.18 -7.48
N ILE A 78 -10.97 -5.31 -8.72
CA ILE A 78 -11.18 -6.49 -9.57
C ILE A 78 -10.65 -7.75 -8.87
N MET A 79 -9.44 -7.66 -8.34
CA MET A 79 -8.79 -8.79 -7.68
C MET A 79 -9.49 -9.17 -6.38
N ILE A 80 -9.98 -8.21 -5.58
CA ILE A 80 -10.76 -8.54 -4.39
C ILE A 80 -12.03 -9.33 -4.76
N GLU A 81 -12.77 -8.86 -5.78
CA GLU A 81 -13.97 -9.54 -6.26
C GLU A 81 -13.69 -10.94 -6.83
N TYR A 82 -12.49 -11.13 -7.40
CA TYR A 82 -12.09 -12.42 -8.00
C TYR A 82 -11.53 -13.43 -6.99
N PHE A 83 -10.74 -12.98 -6.02
CA PHE A 83 -10.03 -13.85 -5.08
C PHE A 83 -10.79 -14.08 -3.77
N PHE A 84 -11.73 -13.19 -3.41
CA PHE A 84 -12.47 -13.29 -2.15
C PHE A 84 -13.97 -13.41 -2.39
N ASN A 85 -14.60 -14.38 -1.73
CA ASN A 85 -16.06 -14.48 -1.69
C ASN A 85 -16.63 -13.40 -0.78
N LEU A 86 -16.70 -12.16 -1.28
CA LEU A 86 -17.14 -11.00 -0.51
C LEU A 86 -18.53 -11.18 0.12
N SER A 87 -19.38 -12.02 -0.47
CA SER A 87 -20.74 -12.31 0.02
C SER A 87 -20.77 -12.84 1.46
N GLU A 88 -19.67 -13.44 1.94
CA GLU A 88 -19.51 -13.95 3.31
C GLU A 88 -19.37 -12.83 4.37
N PHE A 89 -19.07 -11.59 3.94
CA PHE A 89 -18.80 -10.48 4.82
C PHE A 89 -19.89 -9.42 4.78
N THR A 90 -20.21 -8.87 5.95
CA THR A 90 -20.99 -7.64 6.07
C THR A 90 -20.24 -6.45 5.46
N THR A 91 -20.96 -5.39 5.08
CA THR A 91 -20.35 -4.16 4.55
C THR A 91 -19.27 -3.59 5.48
N LEU A 92 -19.49 -3.63 6.80
CA LEU A 92 -18.51 -3.16 7.79
C LEU A 92 -17.23 -4.00 7.77
N GLN A 93 -17.36 -5.34 7.75
CA GLN A 93 -16.21 -6.24 7.72
C GLN A 93 -15.41 -6.08 6.42
N ARG A 94 -16.09 -5.93 5.27
CA ARG A 94 -15.43 -5.62 3.99
C ARG A 94 -14.64 -4.33 4.08
N ASN A 95 -15.25 -3.26 4.61
CA ASN A 95 -14.58 -1.97 4.73
C ASN A 95 -13.34 -2.04 5.63
N ILE A 96 -13.41 -2.77 6.74
CA ILE A 96 -12.25 -2.99 7.60
C ILE A 96 -11.16 -3.75 6.84
N LEU A 97 -11.47 -4.90 6.23
CA LEU A 97 -10.51 -5.70 5.46
C LEU A 97 -9.85 -4.93 4.30
N ILE A 98 -10.60 -4.05 3.64
CA ILE A 98 -10.08 -3.19 2.58
C ILE A 98 -9.25 -2.04 3.15
N SER A 99 -9.55 -1.54 4.35
CA SER A 99 -8.86 -0.38 4.92
C SER A 99 -7.35 -0.58 5.14
N SER A 100 -6.89 -1.82 5.34
CA SER A 100 -5.45 -2.11 5.42
C SER A 100 -4.70 -1.72 4.14
N PHE A 101 -5.35 -1.72 2.98
CA PHE A 101 -4.75 -1.22 1.73
C PHE A 101 -4.16 0.18 1.90
N PHE A 102 -4.87 1.09 2.60
CA PHE A 102 -4.41 2.46 2.79
C PHE A 102 -3.20 2.56 3.72
N LEU A 103 -3.08 1.64 4.70
CA LEU A 103 -1.89 1.54 5.56
C LEU A 103 -0.66 1.19 4.73
N TYR A 104 -0.78 0.19 3.85
CA TYR A 104 0.28 -0.16 2.92
C TYR A 104 0.57 1.02 1.99
N LEU A 105 -0.44 1.58 1.32
CA LEU A 105 -0.28 2.69 0.38
C LEU A 105 0.48 3.87 1.00
N LEU A 106 0.12 4.28 2.21
CA LEU A 106 0.78 5.37 2.93
C LEU A 106 2.26 5.05 3.19
N ALA A 107 2.57 3.84 3.66
CA ALA A 107 3.95 3.42 3.87
C ALA A 107 4.74 3.44 2.55
N SER A 108 4.11 3.01 1.45
CA SER A 108 4.73 2.97 0.13
C SER A 108 5.06 4.35 -0.41
N VAL A 109 4.12 5.29 -0.35
CA VAL A 109 4.36 6.68 -0.77
C VAL A 109 5.55 7.26 -0.02
N PHE A 110 5.68 6.98 1.28
CA PHE A 110 6.84 7.43 2.04
C PHE A 110 8.15 6.83 1.52
N PHE A 111 8.23 5.50 1.35
CA PHE A 111 9.46 4.85 0.91
C PHE A 111 9.86 5.32 -0.50
N VAL A 112 8.92 5.35 -1.43
CA VAL A 112 9.14 5.83 -2.81
C VAL A 112 9.60 7.30 -2.81
N SER A 113 8.97 8.16 -2.01
CA SER A 113 9.40 9.57 -1.88
C SER A 113 10.84 9.69 -1.36
N ARG A 114 11.21 8.85 -0.37
CA ARG A 114 12.57 8.86 0.18
C ARG A 114 13.60 8.38 -0.84
N GLU A 115 13.29 7.32 -1.58
CA GLU A 115 14.15 6.77 -2.64
C GLU A 115 14.41 7.84 -3.71
N LEU A 116 13.34 8.45 -4.25
CA LEU A 116 13.42 9.49 -5.28
C LEU A 116 14.17 10.74 -4.80
N ASN A 117 14.00 11.14 -3.54
CA ASN A 117 14.73 12.27 -2.97
C ASN A 117 16.21 11.96 -2.74
N GLY A 118 16.54 10.73 -2.36
CA GLY A 118 17.92 10.24 -2.23
C GLY A 118 18.63 10.18 -3.58
N GLU A 119 17.97 9.65 -4.61
CA GLU A 119 18.49 9.61 -5.98
C GLU A 119 18.74 11.03 -6.54
N LYS A 120 17.78 11.95 -6.38
CA LYS A 120 17.93 13.35 -6.83
C LYS A 120 19.02 14.10 -6.07
N PHE A 121 19.20 13.83 -4.78
CA PHE A 121 20.29 14.39 -3.99
C PHE A 121 21.64 13.87 -4.52
N ASN A 122 21.80 12.55 -4.65
CA ASN A 122 23.05 11.96 -5.13
C ASN A 122 23.43 12.42 -6.55
N ALA A 123 22.47 12.55 -7.47
CA ALA A 123 22.70 13.04 -8.83
C ALA A 123 23.08 14.54 -8.90
N ARG A 124 22.81 15.34 -7.85
CA ARG A 124 23.29 16.73 -7.76
C ARG A 124 24.74 16.83 -7.28
N PHE A 125 25.25 15.83 -6.56
CA PHE A 125 26.57 15.85 -5.93
C PHE A 125 27.59 14.90 -6.59
N ASN A 126 27.15 14.01 -7.48
CA ASN A 126 27.98 13.26 -8.43
C ASN A 126 27.43 13.51 -9.85
N PRO A 127 27.81 14.63 -10.51
CA PRO A 127 27.50 14.85 -11.93
C PRO A 127 28.25 13.89 -12.86
#